data_AF-A0A5K0Z9L3-F1
#
_entry.id   AF-A0A5K0Z9L3-F1
#
_cell.length_a   1.000
_cell.length_b   1.000
_cell.length_c   1.000
_cell.angle_alpha   90.00
_cell.angle_beta   90.00
_cell.angle_gamma   90.00
#
_symmetry.space_group_name_H-M   'P 1'
#
loop_
_entity.id
_entity.type
_entity.pdbx_description
1 polymer ?
#
loop_
_entity_poly.entity_id
_entity_poly.type
_entity_poly.pdbx_seq_one_letter_code
_entity_poly.pdbx_strand_id
1 'polypeptide(L)'
;MATFFSPLAFSLLLQLLLLAILPNPTTIFASKPLGFSIDLIHRDSSQSPLYEISSTLYQRAEQAALRFKLHSRSIASWFANTTSMINSPVMAGLGELLMKLSLGTPSSLYWAIIGTG
;
A
#
# COMPACT_ATOMS: atom_id res chain seq x y z
N MET A 1 -50.53 52.80 6.78
CA MET A 1 -49.19 53.20 7.28
C MET A 1 -48.23 52.08 6.93
N ALA A 2 -47.48 52.22 5.82
CA ALA A 2 -46.61 51.14 5.33
C ALA A 2 -45.38 51.03 6.22
N THR A 3 -45.16 49.86 6.82
CA THR A 3 -43.97 49.58 7.62
C THR A 3 -42.80 49.33 6.66
N PHE A 4 -41.95 50.34 6.49
CA PHE A 4 -40.69 50.18 5.77
C PHE A 4 -39.77 49.26 6.60
N PHE A 5 -39.44 48.09 6.06
CA PHE A 5 -38.42 47.23 6.64
C PHE A 5 -37.09 47.99 6.64
N SER A 6 -36.36 47.96 7.77
CA SER A 6 -35.06 48.63 7.82
C SER A 6 -34.11 48.00 6.78
N PRO A 7 -33.41 48.80 5.96
CA PRO A 7 -32.51 48.29 4.94
C PRO A 7 -31.37 47.44 5.54
N LEU A 8 -31.04 47.72 6.80
CA LEU A 8 -30.04 47.00 7.59
C LEU A 8 -30.52 45.58 7.93
N ALA A 9 -31.77 45.41 8.38
CA ALA A 9 -32.34 44.09 8.65
C ALA A 9 -32.47 43.24 7.38
N PHE A 10 -32.83 43.87 6.25
CA PHE A 10 -32.90 43.18 4.95
C PHE A 10 -31.52 42.70 4.49
N SER A 11 -30.50 43.55 4.63
CA SER A 11 -29.11 43.20 4.31
C SER A 11 -28.59 42.05 5.17
N LEU A 12 -28.90 42.05 6.48
CA LEU A 12 -28.51 41.02 7.42
C LEU A 12 -29.19 39.68 7.11
N LEU A 13 -30.48 39.71 6.78
CA LEU A 13 -31.23 38.52 6.37
C LEU A 13 -30.69 37.93 5.06
N LEU A 14 -30.31 38.77 4.10
CA LEU A 14 -29.70 38.33 2.85
C LEU A 14 -28.33 37.69 3.07
N GLN A 15 -27.50 38.24 3.96
CA GLN A 15 -26.21 37.66 4.33
C GLN A 15 -26.35 36.29 5.01
N LEU A 16 -27.30 36.16 5.93
CA LEU A 16 -27.59 34.88 6.60
C LEU A 16 -28.10 33.82 5.63
N LEU A 17 -28.95 34.22 4.67
CA LEU A 17 -29.44 33.33 3.62
C LEU A 17 -28.30 32.87 2.70
N LEU A 18 -27.40 33.79 2.30
CA LEU A 18 -26.22 33.45 1.51
C LEU A 18 -25.31 32.47 2.26
N LEU A 19 -25.06 32.70 3.56
CA LEU A 19 -24.24 31.81 4.38
C LEU A 19 -24.87 30.42 4.56
N ALA A 20 -26.19 30.31 4.60
CA ALA A 20 -26.91 29.05 4.70
C ALA A 20 -26.87 28.21 3.40
N ILE A 21 -26.70 28.85 2.24
CA ILE A 21 -26.62 28.18 0.93
C ILE A 21 -25.17 27.79 0.60
N LEU A 22 -24.16 28.46 1.18
CA LEU A 22 -22.77 28.08 0.96
C LEU A 22 -22.49 26.68 1.54
N PRO A 23 -21.89 25.76 0.77
CA PRO A 23 -21.48 24.47 1.28
C PRO A 23 -20.44 24.66 2.39
N ASN A 24 -20.62 23.97 3.52
CA ASN A 24 -19.68 24.02 4.63
C ASN A 24 -18.26 23.63 4.14
N PRO A 25 -17.23 24.49 4.29
CA PRO A 25 -15.89 24.23 3.75
C PRO A 25 -15.23 22.98 4.33
N THR A 26 -15.74 22.43 5.43
CA THR A 26 -15.25 21.19 6.04
C THR A 26 -15.47 19.95 5.17
N THR A 27 -16.27 20.02 4.11
CA THR A 27 -16.51 18.89 3.20
C THR A 27 -15.42 18.73 2.13
N ILE A 28 -14.61 19.76 1.87
CA ILE A 28 -13.55 19.71 0.84
C ILE A 28 -12.32 18.91 1.31
N PHE A 29 -12.06 18.88 2.62
CA PHE A 29 -10.92 18.14 3.21
C PHE A 29 -11.26 16.73 3.69
N ALA A 30 -12.51 16.27 3.50
CA ALA A 30 -12.92 14.90 3.82
C ALA A 30 -12.75 13.95 2.62
N SER A 31 -11.91 14.28 1.64
CA SER A 31 -11.49 13.29 0.66
C SER A 31 -10.69 12.22 1.41
N LYS A 32 -11.23 10.99 1.44
CA LYS A 32 -10.43 9.81 1.80
C LYS A 32 -9.11 9.92 1.03
N PRO A 33 -7.96 9.64 1.66
CA PRO A 33 -6.70 9.64 0.93
C PRO A 33 -6.89 8.80 -0.33
N LEU A 34 -6.56 9.37 -1.49
CA LEU A 34 -6.64 8.69 -2.77
C LEU A 34 -5.58 7.58 -2.77
N GLY A 35 -5.92 6.47 -2.12
CA GLY A 35 -5.11 5.27 -2.04
C GLY A 35 -5.46 4.33 -3.18
N PHE A 36 -4.48 3.55 -3.61
CA PHE A 36 -4.70 2.42 -4.50
C PHE A 36 -4.56 1.13 -3.68
N SER A 37 -5.40 0.15 -3.96
CA SER A 37 -5.24 -1.21 -3.44
C SER A 37 -4.45 -2.01 -4.46
N ILE A 38 -3.47 -2.79 -4.00
CA ILE A 38 -2.75 -3.74 -4.84
C ILE A 38 -3.07 -5.13 -4.35
N ASP A 39 -3.61 -5.96 -5.23
CA ASP A 39 -3.75 -7.39 -4.98
C ASP A 39 -2.56 -8.11 -5.59
N LEU A 40 -1.74 -8.76 -4.75
CA LEU A 40 -0.61 -9.56 -5.20
C LEU A 40 -1.09 -10.98 -5.52
N ILE A 41 -1.06 -11.35 -6.80
CA ILE A 41 -1.29 -12.72 -7.25
C ILE A 41 0.04 -13.45 -7.44
N HIS A 42 0.09 -14.72 -7.06
CA HIS A 42 1.27 -15.54 -7.29
C HIS A 42 1.51 -15.76 -8.79
N ARG A 43 2.76 -15.64 -9.26
CA ARG A 43 3.10 -15.74 -10.69
C ARG A 43 2.68 -17.07 -11.30
N ASP A 44 2.89 -18.18 -10.58
CA ASP A 44 2.59 -19.51 -11.09
C ASP A 44 1.12 -19.95 -10.79
N SER A 45 0.27 -19.02 -10.37
CA SER A 45 -1.18 -19.21 -10.21
C SER A 45 -1.90 -19.09 -11.55
N SER A 46 -2.99 -19.85 -11.74
CA SER A 46 -3.84 -19.79 -12.94
C SER A 46 -4.50 -18.43 -13.19
N GLN A 47 -4.54 -17.56 -12.17
CA GLN A 47 -5.04 -16.19 -12.30
C GLN A 47 -3.98 -15.23 -12.86
N SER A 48 -2.70 -15.64 -12.89
CA SER A 48 -1.64 -14.80 -13.40
C SER A 48 -1.69 -14.71 -14.93
N PRO A 49 -1.53 -13.51 -15.52
CA PRO A 49 -1.34 -13.40 -16.97
C PRO A 49 -0.04 -14.05 -17.45
N LEU A 50 0.87 -14.40 -16.54
CA LEU A 50 2.13 -15.10 -16.83
C LEU A 50 2.03 -16.62 -16.63
N TYR A 51 0.84 -17.16 -16.37
CA TYR A 51 0.65 -18.59 -16.11
C TYR A 51 0.82 -19.42 -17.40
N GLU A 52 1.81 -20.31 -17.41
CA GLU A 52 2.00 -21.27 -18.49
C GLU A 52 1.22 -22.55 -18.23
N ILE A 53 0.09 -22.72 -18.92
CA ILE A 53 -0.81 -23.89 -18.76
C ILE A 53 -0.09 -25.21 -19.10
N SER A 54 0.82 -25.20 -20.08
CA SER A 54 1.58 -26.38 -20.52
C SER A 54 2.71 -26.78 -19.57
N SER A 55 3.02 -25.96 -18.55
CA SER A 55 4.14 -26.18 -17.65
C SER A 55 3.82 -27.22 -16.57
N THR A 56 4.72 -28.19 -16.41
CA THR A 56 4.67 -29.14 -15.29
C THR A 56 5.03 -28.46 -13.97
N LEU A 57 4.63 -29.05 -12.85
CA LEU A 57 5.01 -28.56 -11.52
C LEU A 57 6.54 -28.51 -11.34
N TYR A 58 7.25 -29.51 -11.87
CA TYR A 58 8.70 -29.57 -11.83
C TYR A 58 9.35 -28.40 -12.58
N GLN A 59 8.91 -28.15 -13.82
CA GLN A 59 9.42 -27.02 -14.61
C GLN A 59 9.14 -25.67 -13.95
N ARG A 60 7.96 -25.51 -13.34
CA ARG A 60 7.64 -24.31 -12.56
C ARG A 60 8.57 -24.12 -11.37
N ALA A 61 8.85 -25.19 -10.62
CA ALA A 61 9.79 -25.15 -9.52
C ALA A 61 11.22 -24.80 -9.98
N GLU A 62 11.71 -25.40 -11.08
CA GLU A 62 13.02 -25.05 -11.65
C GLU A 62 13.09 -23.59 -12.07
N GLN A 63 12.07 -23.10 -12.78
CA GLN A 63 12.03 -21.70 -13.18
C GLN A 63 11.95 -20.76 -11.98
N ALA A 64 11.20 -21.11 -10.93
CA ALA A 64 11.14 -20.36 -9.68
C ALA A 64 12.53 -20.26 -9.02
N ALA A 65 13.25 -21.38 -8.93
CA ALA A 65 14.61 -21.42 -8.38
C ALA A 65 15.61 -20.59 -9.22
N LEU A 66 15.53 -20.66 -10.55
CA LEU A 66 16.36 -19.85 -11.44
C LEU A 66 16.09 -18.34 -11.24
N ARG A 67 14.82 -17.95 -11.14
CA ARG A 67 14.43 -16.55 -10.87
C ARG A 67 14.96 -16.09 -9.52
N PHE A 68 14.80 -16.91 -8.49
CA PHE A 68 15.31 -16.62 -7.15
C PHE A 68 16.83 -16.40 -7.18
N LYS A 69 17.59 -17.26 -7.87
CA LYS A 69 19.04 -17.14 -8.02
C LYS A 69 19.47 -15.86 -8.76
N LEU A 70 18.75 -15.46 -9.80
CA LEU A 70 19.04 -14.22 -10.52
C LEU A 70 18.72 -13.00 -9.65
N HIS A 71 17.60 -13.04 -8.93
CA HIS A 71 17.17 -11.95 -8.06
C HIS A 71 18.11 -11.79 -6.86
N SER A 72 18.52 -12.89 -6.22
CA SER A 72 19.46 -12.85 -5.09
C SER A 72 20.82 -12.28 -5.50
N ARG A 73 21.31 -12.60 -6.70
CA ARG A 73 22.52 -11.99 -7.26
C ARG A 73 22.37 -10.48 -7.50
N SER A 74 21.21 -10.05 -8.00
CA SER A 74 20.92 -8.63 -8.20
C SER A 74 20.83 -7.87 -6.88
N ILE A 75 20.23 -8.46 -5.84
CA ILE A 75 20.19 -7.85 -4.51
C ILE A 75 21.62 -7.79 -3.94
N ALA A 76 22.37 -8.88 -4.02
CA ALA A 76 23.74 -8.93 -3.53
C ALA A 76 24.64 -7.88 -4.21
N SER A 77 24.44 -7.60 -5.51
CA SER A 77 25.23 -6.59 -6.21
C SER A 77 24.96 -5.16 -5.71
N TRP A 78 23.74 -4.86 -5.25
CA TRP A 78 23.43 -3.56 -4.62
C TRP A 78 24.21 -3.32 -3.33
N PHE A 79 24.57 -4.41 -2.63
CA PHE A 79 25.33 -4.36 -1.38
C PHE A 79 26.81 -4.74 -1.57
N ALA A 80 27.29 -4.89 -2.81
CA ALA A 80 28.66 -5.35 -3.08
C ALA A 80 29.74 -4.42 -2.53
N ASN A 81 29.44 -3.12 -2.40
CA ASN A 81 30.36 -2.11 -1.86
C ASN A 81 30.16 -1.85 -0.36
N THR A 82 29.26 -2.58 0.29
CA THR A 82 28.95 -2.38 1.71
C THR A 82 29.75 -3.37 2.56
N THR A 83 30.55 -2.86 3.50
CA THR A 83 31.30 -3.71 4.45
C THR A 83 30.48 -4.12 5.67
N SER A 84 29.28 -3.57 5.84
CA SER A 84 28.40 -3.92 6.95
C SER A 84 27.66 -5.22 6.66
N MET A 85 27.84 -6.21 7.53
CA MET A 85 27.03 -7.43 7.53
C MET A 85 25.56 -7.07 7.76
N ILE A 86 24.69 -7.39 6.79
CA ILE A 86 23.24 -7.26 6.94
C ILE A 86 22.76 -8.49 7.71
N ASN A 87 22.21 -8.27 8.90
CA ASN A 87 21.61 -9.31 9.71
C ASN A 87 20.23 -8.86 10.22
N SER A 88 19.39 -9.84 10.51
CA SER A 88 18.07 -9.61 11.13
C SER A 88 17.89 -10.64 12.23
N PRO A 89 17.37 -10.25 13.41
CA PRO A 89 17.01 -11.21 14.45
C PRO A 89 15.99 -12.22 13.93
N VAL A 90 16.25 -13.50 14.16
CA VAL A 90 15.36 -14.60 13.81
C VAL A 90 14.79 -15.20 15.08
N MET A 91 13.50 -15.52 15.07
CA MET A 91 12.80 -16.18 16.17
C MET A 91 12.29 -17.55 15.70
N ALA A 92 12.40 -18.56 16.56
CA ALA A 92 11.78 -19.87 16.31
C ALA A 92 10.27 -19.82 16.60
N GLY A 93 9.46 -20.30 15.65
CA GLY A 93 8.03 -20.54 15.80
C GLY A 93 7.71 -22.04 15.96
N LEU A 94 6.50 -22.45 15.59
CA LEU A 94 6.04 -23.84 15.64
C LEU A 94 6.53 -24.62 14.40
N GLY A 95 7.84 -24.83 14.30
CA GLY A 95 8.48 -25.52 13.17
C GLY A 95 8.96 -24.62 12.04
N GLU A 96 8.92 -23.30 12.25
CA GLU A 96 9.32 -22.29 11.27
C GLU A 96 10.28 -21.26 11.88
N LEU A 97 11.06 -20.59 11.03
CA LEU A 97 11.91 -19.48 11.43
C LEU A 97 11.26 -18.17 10.96
N LEU A 98 11.03 -17.26 11.90
CA LEU A 98 10.37 -15.98 11.66
C LEU A 98 11.38 -14.83 11.67
N MET A 99 11.24 -13.91 10.73
CA MET A 99 11.96 -12.63 10.73
C MET A 99 10.99 -11.44 10.65
N LYS A 100 11.43 -10.28 11.15
CA LYS A 100 10.70 -9.02 11.00
C LYS A 100 11.09 -8.33 9.69
N LEU A 101 10.08 -7.89 8.94
CA LEU A 101 10.23 -7.10 7.72
C LEU A 101 9.51 -5.75 7.89
N SER A 102 10.13 -4.69 7.39
CA SER A 102 9.57 -3.34 7.33
C SER A 102 9.14 -3.07 5.88
N LEU A 103 7.85 -2.84 5.64
CA LEU A 103 7.29 -2.63 4.30
C LEU A 103 6.40 -1.38 4.25
N GLY A 104 6.39 -0.72 3.09
CA GLY A 104 5.54 0.42 2.79
C GLY A 104 6.12 1.78 3.21
N THR A 105 5.37 2.83 2.86
CA THR A 105 5.66 4.22 3.22
C THR A 105 4.35 4.88 3.68
N PRO A 106 4.18 5.23 4.97
CA PRO A 106 5.11 4.98 6.07
C PRO A 106 5.29 3.48 6.36
N SER A 107 6.45 3.12 6.91
CA SER A 107 6.81 1.72 7.18
C SER A 107 5.89 1.08 8.21
N SER A 108 5.44 -0.13 7.90
CA SER A 108 4.74 -1.03 8.81
C SER A 108 5.55 -2.32 8.98
N LEU A 109 5.50 -2.91 10.18
CA LEU A 109 6.30 -4.08 10.54
C LEU A 109 5.48 -5.38 10.43
N TYR A 110 6.04 -6.37 9.76
CA TYR A 110 5.41 -7.66 9.46
C TYR A 110 6.31 -8.81 9.91
N TRP A 111 5.68 -9.92 10.32
CA TRP A 111 6.36 -11.19 10.52
C TRP A 111 6.32 -12.01 9.23
N ALA A 112 7.46 -12.55 8.84
CA ALA A 112 7.58 -13.41 7.67
C ALA A 112 8.33 -14.69 8.01
N ILE A 113 7.89 -15.78 7.40
CA ILE A 113 8.56 -17.08 7.47
C ILE A 113 9.75 -17.06 6.52
N ILE A 114 10.90 -17.55 6.99
CA ILE A 114 12.10 -17.70 6.18
C ILE A 114 11.95 -18.95 5.30
N GLY A 115 11.85 -18.74 3.99
CA GLY A 115 11.91 -19.81 3.00
C GLY A 115 13.34 -20.00 2.49
N THR A 116 13.91 -21.20 2.71
CA THR A 116 15.22 -21.60 2.15
C THR A 116 15.10 -22.48 0.90
N GLY A 117 13.86 -22.73 0.44
CA GLY A 117 13.52 -23.60 -0.68
C GLY A 117 13.54 -22.88 -2.02
#